data_AF-A0A964VSM1-F1
#
_entry.id   AF-A0A964VSM1-F1
#
_cell.length_a   1.000
_cell.length_b   1.000
_cell.length_c   1.000
_cell.angle_alpha   90.00
_cell.angle_beta   90.00
_cell.angle_gamma   90.00
#
_symmetry.space_group_name_H-M   'P 1'
#
loop_
_entity.id
_entity.type
_entity.pdbx_description
1 polymer ?
#
loop_
_entity_poly.entity_id
_entity_poly.type
_entity_poly.pdbx_seq_one_letter_code
_entity_poly.pdbx_strand_id
1 'polypeptide(L)'
;MGIVANAALSGGLGAPDGLVTTVGDQDSRVTFGFCSLFPIVTQCSDGIDNDNDGATDYPNDFSCFSAVDPDETLPKPACWDGLDNDNDNLTDYPQDPGCASKQDNDEFNAVITCSTNSQCGTDEFVGNISCQNNDVYQGYKTYTCNNPGTTSSYCSNNTVSQLKQMCAAAQGCNNGGCFPETW
;
A
#
# COMPACT_ATOMS: atom_id res chain seq x y z
N MET A 1 47.26 -71.26 18.95
CA MET A 1 46.89 -70.72 20.29
C MET A 1 46.57 -69.25 20.12
N GLY A 2 45.46 -68.77 20.71
CA GLY A 2 44.99 -67.37 20.62
C GLY A 2 45.96 -66.34 21.24
N ILE A 3 45.66 -65.06 21.43
CA ILE A 3 44.37 -64.36 21.63
C ILE A 3 44.58 -62.87 21.23
N VAL A 4 43.45 -62.21 20.92
CA VAL A 4 43.17 -60.81 20.49
C VAL A 4 43.97 -59.64 21.10
N ALA A 5 44.05 -58.56 20.30
CA ALA A 5 43.97 -57.18 20.79
C ALA A 5 42.96 -56.39 19.93
N ASN A 6 41.92 -55.87 20.58
CA ASN A 6 40.93 -54.94 20.01
C ASN A 6 41.43 -53.51 20.18
N ALA A 7 41.32 -52.66 19.15
CA ALA A 7 41.29 -51.20 19.34
C ALA A 7 40.48 -50.50 18.23
N ALA A 8 39.36 -49.93 18.68
CA ALA A 8 38.56 -48.80 18.15
C ALA A 8 38.18 -48.75 16.66
N LEU A 9 36.85 -48.84 16.40
CA LEU A 9 36.21 -48.27 15.22
C LEU A 9 36.19 -46.74 15.33
N SER A 10 36.61 -46.06 14.27
CA SER A 10 36.09 -44.74 13.92
C SER A 10 35.68 -44.78 12.45
N GLY A 11 34.38 -44.88 12.20
CA GLY A 11 33.80 -44.96 10.87
C GLY A 11 34.16 -43.74 10.02
N GLY A 12 34.91 -43.97 8.95
CA GLY A 12 35.09 -43.05 7.84
C GLY A 12 34.09 -43.40 6.75
N LEU A 13 33.30 -42.40 6.37
CA LEU A 13 32.22 -42.44 5.38
C LEU A 13 32.65 -43.16 4.09
N GLY A 14 31.76 -44.03 3.59
CA GLY A 14 31.99 -44.87 2.43
C GLY A 14 32.34 -44.07 1.18
N ALA A 15 33.22 -44.66 0.36
CA ALA A 15 33.51 -44.20 -0.98
C ALA A 15 32.23 -44.17 -1.84
N PRO A 16 31.98 -43.14 -2.67
CA PRO A 16 31.02 -43.26 -3.75
C PRO A 16 31.66 -44.10 -4.86
N ASP A 17 31.37 -45.39 -4.81
CA ASP A 17 31.38 -46.28 -5.97
C ASP A 17 30.23 -45.82 -6.88
N GLY A 18 30.55 -45.19 -8.02
CA GLY A 18 29.54 -44.68 -8.95
C GLY A 18 30.10 -43.76 -10.02
N LEU A 19 30.66 -44.35 -11.09
CA LEU A 19 30.93 -43.67 -12.35
C LEU A 19 29.59 -43.19 -12.94
N VAL A 20 29.40 -41.87 -13.09
CA VAL A 20 28.25 -41.29 -13.79
C VAL A 20 28.31 -41.71 -15.26
N THR A 21 27.30 -42.48 -15.72
CA THR A 21 27.29 -43.12 -17.05
C THR A 21 26.54 -42.35 -18.14
N THR A 22 26.05 -41.15 -17.89
CA THR A 22 25.35 -40.34 -18.91
C THR A 22 25.74 -38.87 -18.80
N VAL A 23 26.55 -38.40 -19.74
CA VAL A 23 26.74 -36.97 -19.97
C VAL A 23 25.61 -36.52 -20.90
N GLY A 24 24.62 -35.77 -20.39
CA GLY A 24 23.58 -35.15 -21.23
C GLY A 24 22.15 -35.05 -20.69
N ASP A 25 21.91 -35.06 -19.39
CA ASP A 25 20.59 -34.72 -18.82
C ASP A 25 20.64 -33.50 -17.89
N GLN A 26 19.47 -32.95 -17.57
CA GLN A 26 19.31 -31.64 -16.90
C GLN A 26 19.69 -31.67 -15.40
N ASP A 27 20.08 -32.83 -14.86
CA ASP A 27 20.44 -33.03 -13.44
C ASP A 27 21.87 -33.58 -13.23
N SER A 28 22.67 -33.70 -14.29
CA SER A 28 24.06 -34.16 -14.20
C SER A 28 25.00 -33.08 -13.62
N ARG A 29 25.33 -33.18 -12.32
CA ARG A 29 26.36 -32.36 -11.68
C ARG A 29 27.67 -33.14 -11.53
N VAL A 30 28.75 -32.64 -12.12
CA VAL A 30 30.11 -33.16 -11.88
C VAL A 30 30.71 -32.42 -10.69
N THR A 31 30.84 -33.11 -9.56
CA THR A 31 31.56 -32.59 -8.38
C THR A 31 33.05 -32.78 -8.61
N PHE A 32 33.71 -31.79 -9.21
CA PHE A 32 35.17 -31.71 -9.13
C PHE A 32 35.53 -31.25 -7.72
N GLY A 33 36.55 -31.81 -7.09
CA GLY A 33 36.99 -31.35 -5.78
C GLY A 33 37.42 -29.89 -5.86
N PHE A 34 36.60 -28.97 -5.37
CA PHE A 34 36.90 -27.55 -5.40
C PHE A 34 37.49 -27.12 -4.05
N CYS A 35 38.77 -26.75 -4.09
CA CYS A 35 39.35 -25.83 -3.13
C CYS A 35 38.62 -24.48 -3.23
N SER A 36 38.38 -23.84 -2.08
CA SER A 36 37.55 -22.65 -1.84
C SER A 36 37.93 -21.39 -2.65
N LEU A 37 37.65 -21.33 -3.96
CA LEU A 37 38.05 -20.19 -4.82
C LEU A 37 36.98 -19.61 -5.78
N PHE A 38 35.71 -19.96 -5.63
CA PHE A 38 34.62 -19.17 -6.23
C PHE A 38 33.84 -18.50 -5.10
N PRO A 39 33.85 -17.17 -4.96
CA PRO A 39 32.92 -16.51 -4.06
C PRO A 39 31.52 -16.88 -4.51
N ILE A 40 30.72 -17.45 -3.60
CA ILE A 40 29.30 -17.63 -3.82
C ILE A 40 28.76 -16.21 -3.85
N VAL A 41 28.53 -15.67 -5.05
CA VAL A 41 27.77 -14.42 -5.21
C VAL A 41 26.33 -14.78 -4.90
N THR A 42 25.79 -14.16 -3.86
CA THR A 42 24.40 -14.32 -3.47
C THR A 42 23.56 -13.27 -4.18
N GLN A 43 22.24 -13.43 -4.18
CA GLN A 43 21.32 -12.46 -4.80
C GLN A 43 21.64 -11.04 -4.32
N CYS A 44 21.89 -10.89 -3.02
CA CYS A 44 22.28 -9.63 -2.38
C CYS A 44 23.73 -9.16 -2.59
N SER A 45 24.51 -9.77 -3.49
CA SER A 45 25.85 -9.30 -3.88
C SER A 45 26.27 -9.66 -5.32
N ASP A 46 25.32 -9.88 -6.22
CA ASP A 46 25.61 -10.23 -7.62
C ASP A 46 25.47 -9.05 -8.59
N GLY A 47 25.03 -7.88 -8.11
CA GLY A 47 24.88 -6.66 -8.88
C GLY A 47 23.63 -6.61 -9.74
N ILE A 48 22.67 -7.53 -9.52
CA ILE A 48 21.41 -7.62 -10.24
C ILE A 48 20.27 -7.50 -9.25
N ASP A 49 19.36 -6.56 -9.50
CA ASP A 49 18.05 -6.48 -8.84
C ASP A 49 17.21 -7.74 -9.15
N ASN A 50 17.27 -8.75 -8.28
CA ASN A 50 16.65 -10.05 -8.52
C ASN A 50 15.14 -10.04 -8.24
N ASP A 51 14.65 -9.10 -7.44
CA ASP A 51 13.23 -8.99 -7.08
C ASP A 51 12.49 -7.84 -7.82
N ASN A 52 13.24 -7.05 -8.60
CA ASN A 52 12.80 -5.93 -9.44
C ASN A 52 12.14 -4.79 -8.66
N ASP A 53 12.58 -4.56 -7.43
CA ASP A 53 12.07 -3.51 -6.58
C ASP A 53 12.75 -2.15 -6.82
N GLY A 54 13.92 -2.15 -7.47
CA GLY A 54 14.71 -0.98 -7.82
C GLY A 54 15.89 -0.70 -6.88
N ALA A 55 16.05 -1.47 -5.80
CA ALA A 55 17.34 -1.71 -5.18
C ALA A 55 18.06 -2.86 -5.92
N THR A 56 19.17 -3.38 -5.41
CA THR A 56 20.04 -4.23 -6.25
C THR A 56 20.89 -5.17 -5.43
N ASP A 57 21.32 -4.74 -4.25
CA ASP A 57 22.20 -5.51 -3.38
C ASP A 57 22.24 -4.85 -2.00
N TYR A 58 22.79 -5.56 -1.02
CA TYR A 58 23.18 -4.99 0.26
C TYR A 58 24.20 -3.84 0.09
N PRO A 59 24.11 -2.73 0.84
CA PRO A 59 23.16 -2.41 1.92
C PRO A 59 21.98 -1.55 1.47
N ASN A 60 21.81 -1.34 0.16
CA ASN A 60 20.82 -0.41 -0.36
C ASN A 60 19.45 -1.07 -0.53
N ASP A 61 19.44 -2.40 -0.61
CA ASP A 61 18.26 -3.23 -0.67
C ASP A 61 17.78 -3.61 0.73
N PHE A 62 16.51 -3.34 1.05
CA PHE A 62 15.91 -3.65 2.35
C PHE A 62 15.69 -5.15 2.55
N SER A 63 15.38 -5.87 1.49
CA SER A 63 15.19 -7.33 1.52
C SER A 63 16.51 -8.05 1.79
N CYS A 64 17.66 -7.40 1.54
CA CYS A 64 18.97 -7.95 1.83
C CYS A 64 19.46 -7.68 3.26
N PHE A 65 19.50 -8.71 4.12
CA PHE A 65 20.04 -8.56 5.48
C PHE A 65 21.58 -8.44 5.51
N SER A 66 22.25 -8.99 4.49
CA SER A 66 23.71 -8.94 4.32
C SER A 66 24.16 -9.26 2.90
N ALA A 67 25.42 -8.96 2.57
CA ALA A 67 26.06 -9.33 1.30
C ALA A 67 26.22 -10.85 1.03
N VAL A 68 25.85 -11.70 1.99
CA VAL A 68 25.86 -13.17 1.82
C VAL A 68 24.45 -13.76 1.96
N ASP A 69 23.45 -12.90 1.98
CA ASP A 69 22.04 -13.31 2.01
C ASP A 69 21.65 -13.86 0.63
N PRO A 70 21.22 -15.13 0.53
CA PRO A 70 20.86 -15.74 -0.74
C PRO A 70 19.51 -15.30 -1.29
N ASP A 71 18.73 -14.53 -0.55
CA ASP A 71 17.38 -14.12 -0.93
C ASP A 71 17.25 -12.59 -0.87
N GLU A 72 16.91 -11.98 -2.00
CA GLU A 72 16.61 -10.55 -2.12
C GLU A 72 15.10 -10.31 -2.13
N THR A 73 14.25 -11.33 -1.91
CA THR A 73 12.79 -11.15 -2.05
C THR A 73 12.06 -10.83 -0.75
N LEU A 74 12.70 -11.04 0.41
CA LEU A 74 12.12 -10.87 1.74
C LEU A 74 13.16 -10.51 2.81
N PRO A 75 12.79 -9.73 3.84
CA PRO A 75 11.47 -9.16 4.08
C PRO A 75 11.18 -7.96 3.17
N LYS A 76 9.92 -7.81 2.76
CA LYS A 76 9.50 -6.59 2.07
C LYS A 76 9.37 -5.43 3.06
N PRO A 77 9.79 -4.22 2.67
CA PRO A 77 9.59 -3.02 3.46
C PRO A 77 8.09 -2.66 3.51
N ALA A 78 7.67 -1.98 4.58
CA ALA A 78 6.27 -1.59 4.80
C ALA A 78 5.63 -0.87 3.60
N CYS A 79 6.41 -0.11 2.83
CA CYS A 79 5.94 0.65 1.66
C CYS A 79 5.95 -0.12 0.33
N TRP A 80 6.18 -1.44 0.37
CA TRP A 80 6.15 -2.29 -0.82
C TRP A 80 5.72 -3.75 -0.53
N ASP A 81 5.01 -3.97 0.57
CA ASP A 81 4.55 -5.29 1.00
C ASP A 81 3.11 -5.61 0.57
N GLY A 82 2.39 -4.64 0.00
CA GLY A 82 1.01 -4.79 -0.46
C GLY A 82 -0.03 -4.64 0.65
N LEU A 83 0.37 -4.20 1.85
CA LEU A 83 -0.49 -3.99 3.00
C LEU A 83 -0.54 -2.51 3.36
N ASP A 84 -1.66 -2.09 3.93
CA ASP A 84 -1.83 -0.77 4.53
C ASP A 84 -1.39 -0.86 6.00
N ASN A 85 -0.11 -0.61 6.26
CA ASN A 85 0.52 -0.81 7.56
C ASN A 85 0.22 0.33 8.54
N ASP A 86 -0.24 1.49 8.06
CA ASP A 86 -0.65 2.63 8.89
C ASP A 86 -2.20 2.79 9.05
N ASN A 87 -2.97 2.02 8.28
CA ASN A 87 -4.43 1.93 8.23
C ASN A 87 -5.14 3.22 7.73
N ASP A 88 -4.53 3.98 6.83
CA ASP A 88 -5.13 5.19 6.25
C ASP A 88 -5.92 4.96 4.94
N ASN A 89 -6.00 3.71 4.47
CA ASN A 89 -6.56 3.24 3.19
C ASN A 89 -5.78 3.62 1.94
N LEU A 90 -4.57 4.14 2.09
CA LEU A 90 -3.56 4.18 1.04
C LEU A 90 -2.65 2.96 1.27
N THR A 91 -1.92 2.59 0.23
CA THR A 91 -1.14 1.35 0.27
C THR A 91 0.06 1.55 -0.62
N ASP A 92 1.24 1.41 -0.01
CA ASP A 92 2.54 1.39 -0.67
C ASP A 92 2.89 2.65 -1.50
N TYR A 93 4.15 2.72 -1.91
CA TYR A 93 4.62 3.73 -2.85
C TYR A 93 4.11 3.51 -4.29
N PRO A 94 3.75 4.57 -5.06
CA PRO A 94 3.73 5.99 -4.72
C PRO A 94 2.37 6.53 -4.25
N GLN A 95 1.39 5.66 -3.99
CA GLN A 95 0.04 6.08 -3.65
C GLN A 95 -0.05 6.57 -2.21
N ASP A 96 0.72 5.94 -1.31
CA ASP A 96 0.81 6.30 0.09
C ASP A 96 1.79 7.49 0.32
N PRO A 97 1.32 8.62 0.90
CA PRO A 97 2.16 9.77 1.21
C PRO A 97 3.13 9.56 2.38
N GLY A 98 2.94 8.53 3.21
CA GLY A 98 3.89 8.08 4.22
C GLY A 98 5.09 7.38 3.64
N CYS A 99 4.98 6.86 2.42
CA CYS A 99 6.08 6.20 1.73
C CYS A 99 6.97 7.18 0.96
N ALA A 100 8.22 7.34 1.39
CA ALA A 100 9.19 8.15 0.64
C ALA A 100 9.76 7.40 -0.59
N SER A 101 9.82 6.06 -0.52
CA SER A 101 10.29 5.19 -1.59
C SER A 101 9.81 3.76 -1.36
N LYS A 102 10.01 2.86 -2.34
CA LYS A 102 9.75 1.42 -2.14
C LYS A 102 10.64 0.78 -1.06
N GLN A 103 11.81 1.35 -0.76
CA GLN A 103 12.73 0.83 0.27
C GLN A 103 12.42 1.38 1.68
N ASP A 104 11.35 2.16 1.81
CA ASP A 104 10.96 2.76 3.09
C ASP A 104 10.18 1.76 3.94
N ASN A 105 10.65 1.55 5.18
CA ASN A 105 10.00 0.63 6.10
C ASN A 105 9.09 1.35 7.11
N ASP A 106 8.79 2.62 6.88
CA ASP A 106 7.80 3.39 7.60
C ASP A 106 6.76 3.93 6.62
N GLU A 107 5.54 3.40 6.69
CA GLU A 107 4.39 3.87 5.91
C GLU A 107 3.62 4.97 6.66
N PHE A 108 4.03 5.33 7.88
CA PHE A 108 3.25 6.26 8.68
C PHE A 108 3.24 7.69 8.10
N ASN A 109 2.04 8.17 7.81
CA ASN A 109 1.79 9.59 7.66
C ASN A 109 0.59 10.06 8.47
N ALA A 110 0.55 11.37 8.70
CA ALA A 110 -0.57 11.92 9.41
C ALA A 110 -1.73 12.17 8.44
N VAL A 111 -2.75 11.33 8.53
CA VAL A 111 -3.94 11.35 7.66
C VAL A 111 -4.61 12.72 7.65
N ILE A 112 -4.71 13.33 6.47
CA ILE A 112 -5.45 14.58 6.23
C ILE A 112 -6.78 14.21 5.60
N THR A 113 -7.86 14.26 6.39
CA THR A 113 -9.23 14.00 5.92
C THR A 113 -9.65 14.97 4.82
N CYS A 114 -9.30 16.26 4.96
CA CYS A 114 -9.61 17.26 3.95
C CYS A 114 -8.66 18.47 4.00
N SER A 115 -8.38 19.03 2.84
CA SER A 115 -7.65 20.29 2.64
C SER A 115 -8.52 21.38 2.04
N THR A 116 -9.68 21.03 1.49
CA THR A 116 -10.64 21.92 0.83
C THR A 116 -12.07 21.41 1.05
N ASN A 117 -13.05 22.31 0.96
CA ASN A 117 -14.47 21.94 1.11
C ASN A 117 -14.93 20.94 0.03
N SER A 118 -14.37 21.03 -1.18
CA SER A 118 -14.71 20.14 -2.29
C SER A 118 -14.33 18.67 -2.05
N GLN A 119 -13.38 18.39 -1.15
CA GLN A 119 -13.06 17.02 -0.73
C GLN A 119 -14.12 16.42 0.21
N CYS A 120 -14.94 17.25 0.85
CA CYS A 120 -16.01 16.81 1.75
C CYS A 120 -17.33 16.57 1.03
N GLY A 121 -17.55 17.21 -0.11
CA GLY A 121 -18.78 17.13 -0.90
C GLY A 121 -19.00 18.37 -1.74
N THR A 122 -20.15 18.40 -2.43
CA THR A 122 -20.58 19.53 -3.25
C THR A 122 -21.82 20.15 -2.62
N ASP A 123 -21.81 21.47 -2.47
CA ASP A 123 -22.95 22.19 -1.91
C ASP A 123 -24.17 22.06 -2.85
N GLU A 124 -25.34 21.74 -2.28
CA GLU A 124 -26.51 21.40 -3.07
C GLU A 124 -27.83 21.67 -2.35
N PHE A 125 -28.91 21.85 -3.13
CA PHE A 125 -30.26 21.87 -2.59
C PHE A 125 -30.76 20.45 -2.33
N VAL A 126 -31.13 20.16 -1.09
CA VAL A 126 -31.57 18.85 -0.61
C VAL A 126 -32.94 18.92 0.05
N GLY A 127 -33.59 17.76 0.15
CA GLY A 127 -34.85 17.61 0.88
C GLY A 127 -36.04 18.27 0.17
N ASN A 128 -37.14 18.41 0.92
CA ASN A 128 -38.41 18.86 0.38
C ASN A 128 -38.42 20.38 0.17
N ILE A 129 -39.11 20.80 -0.88
CA ILE A 129 -39.38 22.21 -1.16
C ILE A 129 -40.54 22.67 -0.25
N SER A 130 -40.43 23.90 0.26
CA SER A 130 -41.42 24.52 1.14
C SER A 130 -41.71 25.95 0.68
N CYS A 131 -42.86 26.48 1.09
CA CYS A 131 -43.22 27.88 0.87
C CYS A 131 -43.04 28.64 2.19
N GLN A 132 -42.28 29.75 2.17
CA GLN A 132 -42.14 30.64 3.32
C GLN A 132 -42.23 32.09 2.82
N ASN A 133 -43.01 32.94 3.50
CA ASN A 133 -43.19 34.35 3.13
C ASN A 133 -43.56 34.57 1.64
N ASN A 134 -44.38 33.68 1.08
CA ASN A 134 -44.81 33.67 -0.32
C ASN A 134 -43.72 33.33 -1.37
N ASP A 135 -42.53 32.92 -0.94
CA ASP A 135 -41.44 32.46 -1.81
C ASP A 135 -41.13 30.98 -1.61
N VAL A 136 -40.40 30.38 -2.56
CA VAL A 136 -40.01 28.98 -2.56
C VAL A 136 -38.67 28.81 -1.85
N TYR A 137 -38.63 27.99 -0.80
CA TYR A 137 -37.44 27.65 -0.02
C TYR A 137 -37.16 26.15 -0.08
N GLN A 138 -35.89 25.78 -0.09
CA GLN A 138 -35.45 24.39 0.01
C GLN A 138 -34.25 24.31 0.96
N GLY A 139 -34.04 23.16 1.59
CA GLY A 139 -32.80 22.93 2.34
C GLY A 139 -31.60 23.06 1.41
N TYR A 140 -30.60 23.84 1.80
CA TYR A 140 -29.32 23.95 1.11
C TYR A 140 -28.25 23.36 2.02
N LYS A 141 -27.69 22.24 1.60
CA LYS A 141 -26.62 21.54 2.31
C LYS A 141 -25.29 22.12 1.87
N THR A 142 -24.51 22.56 2.84
CA THR A 142 -23.16 23.08 2.67
C THR A 142 -22.17 22.11 3.31
N TYR A 143 -21.12 21.76 2.58
CA TYR A 143 -20.02 20.93 3.06
C TYR A 143 -18.85 21.82 3.46
N THR A 144 -18.27 21.56 4.63
CA THR A 144 -17.17 22.36 5.17
C THR A 144 -16.09 21.44 5.69
N CYS A 145 -14.88 21.66 5.18
CA CYS A 145 -13.67 21.11 5.74
C CYS A 145 -13.23 21.98 6.93
N ASN A 146 -13.24 21.40 8.12
CA ASN A 146 -12.73 22.05 9.31
C ASN A 146 -11.24 21.74 9.46
N ASN A 147 -10.45 22.68 9.95
CA ASN A 147 -9.00 22.57 10.11
C ASN A 147 -8.27 22.05 8.84
N PRO A 148 -8.51 22.65 7.66
CA PRO A 148 -8.03 22.14 6.38
C PRO A 148 -6.51 21.95 6.36
N GLY A 149 -6.06 20.84 5.78
CA GLY A 149 -4.63 20.55 5.60
C GLY A 149 -3.92 20.15 6.89
N THR A 150 -4.68 19.83 7.94
CA THR A 150 -4.13 19.36 9.21
C THR A 150 -4.59 17.93 9.50
N THR A 151 -3.87 17.29 10.41
CA THR A 151 -4.17 15.97 10.95
C THR A 151 -5.45 15.96 11.81
N SER A 152 -5.93 17.14 12.20
CA SER A 152 -7.20 17.34 12.89
C SER A 152 -8.32 17.80 11.93
N SER A 153 -8.10 17.64 10.62
CA SER A 153 -9.10 17.98 9.62
C SER A 153 -10.29 17.03 9.71
N TYR A 154 -11.51 17.55 9.54
CA TYR A 154 -12.70 16.73 9.45
C TYR A 154 -13.79 17.41 8.62
N CYS A 155 -14.56 16.60 7.91
CA CYS A 155 -15.69 17.06 7.12
C CYS A 155 -16.94 17.23 7.99
N SER A 156 -17.59 18.38 7.86
CA SER A 156 -18.90 18.66 8.44
C SER A 156 -19.86 19.12 7.36
N ASN A 157 -21.15 19.00 7.61
CA ASN A 157 -22.16 19.58 6.74
C ASN A 157 -23.27 20.23 7.57
N ASN A 158 -23.86 21.27 7.01
CA ASN A 158 -25.01 21.95 7.59
C ASN A 158 -26.08 22.16 6.53
N THR A 159 -27.33 21.94 6.89
CA THR A 159 -28.47 22.17 6.01
C THR A 159 -29.31 23.31 6.56
N VAL A 160 -29.37 24.41 5.81
CA VAL A 160 -30.18 25.59 6.16
C VAL A 160 -31.22 25.83 5.10
N SER A 161 -32.40 26.30 5.50
CA SER A 161 -33.44 26.68 4.53
C SER A 161 -32.98 27.93 3.78
N GLN A 162 -32.77 27.81 2.48
CA GLN A 162 -32.42 28.92 1.61
C GLN A 162 -33.50 29.15 0.57
N LEU A 163 -33.63 30.42 0.19
CA LEU A 163 -34.51 30.88 -0.87
C LEU A 163 -34.05 30.24 -2.19
N LYS A 164 -34.88 29.37 -2.74
CA LYS A 164 -34.65 28.72 -4.04
C LYS A 164 -35.19 29.57 -5.19
N GLN A 165 -36.35 30.18 -4.99
CA GLN A 165 -37.00 31.00 -6.00
C GLN A 165 -37.90 32.05 -5.33
N MET A 166 -37.76 33.30 -5.75
CA MET A 166 -38.72 34.35 -5.40
C MET A 166 -39.93 34.27 -6.33
N CYS A 167 -41.13 34.37 -5.76
CA CYS A 167 -42.36 34.50 -6.52
C CYS A 167 -42.60 35.97 -6.89
N ALA A 168 -43.08 36.21 -8.12
CA ALA A 168 -43.40 37.57 -8.54
C ALA A 168 -44.60 38.13 -7.74
N ALA A 169 -44.77 39.46 -7.74
CA ALA A 169 -45.84 40.12 -6.98
C ALA A 169 -47.28 39.68 -7.34
N ALA A 170 -47.48 39.07 -8.51
CA ALA A 170 -48.76 38.50 -8.95
C ALA A 170 -48.85 36.97 -8.79
N GLN A 171 -47.88 36.37 -8.08
CA GLN A 171 -47.77 34.93 -7.86
C GLN A 171 -47.78 34.60 -6.38
N GLY A 172 -48.42 33.49 -6.02
CA GLY A 172 -48.36 32.86 -4.71
C GLY A 172 -47.46 31.64 -4.74
N CYS A 173 -46.77 31.35 -3.63
CA CYS A 173 -46.09 30.06 -3.46
C CYS A 173 -47.10 28.99 -3.04
N ASN A 174 -47.30 27.98 -3.87
CA ASN A 174 -48.17 26.84 -3.59
C ASN A 174 -47.43 25.53 -3.93
N ASN A 175 -47.47 24.53 -3.04
CA ASN A 175 -46.81 23.22 -3.23
C ASN A 175 -45.34 23.30 -3.72
N GLY A 176 -44.59 24.32 -3.27
CA GLY A 176 -43.19 24.50 -3.63
C GLY A 176 -42.94 25.07 -5.03
N GLY A 177 -43.95 25.69 -5.65
CA GLY A 177 -43.81 26.43 -6.90
C GLY A 177 -44.51 27.79 -6.84
N CYS A 178 -44.10 28.71 -7.71
CA CYS A 178 -44.76 30.01 -7.86
C CYS A 178 -45.87 29.91 -8.90
N PHE A 179 -47.11 30.18 -8.50
CA PHE A 179 -48.30 30.12 -9.36
C PHE A 179 -49.00 31.48 -9.40
N PRO A 180 -49.58 31.89 -10.54
CA PRO A 180 -50.38 33.12 -10.58
C PRO A 180 -51.56 33.07 -9.61
N GLU A 181 -51.77 34.14 -8.85
CA GLU A 181 -52.97 34.33 -8.03
C GLU A 181 -54.16 34.59 -8.97
N THR A 182 -54.86 33.54 -9.39
CA THR A 182 -56.11 33.69 -10.15
C THR A 182 -57.24 34.03 -9.18
N TRP A 183 -57.69 35.29 -9.20
CA TRP A 183 -58.86 35.79 -8.48
C TRP A 183 -60.17 35.20 -9.00
#